data_AF-A0A4U3KY00-F1
#
_entry.id   AF-A0A4U3KY00-F1
#
_cell.length_a   1.000
_cell.length_b   1.000
_cell.length_c   1.000
_cell.angle_alpha   90.00
_cell.angle_beta   90.00
_cell.angle_gamma   90.00
#
_symmetry.space_group_name_H-M   'P 1'
#
loop_
_entity.id
_entity.type
_entity.pdbx_description
1 polymer ?
#
loop_
_entity_poly.entity_id
_entity_poly.type
_entity_poly.pdbx_seq_one_letter_code
_entity_poly.pdbx_strand_id
1 'polypeptide(L)'
;MLMKRPAIRAELVKRKSRVLVMAETEMETDLPERRDWKKPQRNDTRLTPAERENYDKVNGIGSMSDKQYWNQRARGMGGNVVSCAEENLLGYAGTKYYGENILVHEFSHNIMSALATVDTALYVEIEQAYEAAKSKGMYKNQYAINTVAEYWAEGTQWWFWSNDAFDDGQVHIQSPDDLKMYDPALYHILEQIYYGHHITADVYYQLNIHSTR
;
A
#
# COMPACT_ATOMS: atom_id res chain seq x y z
N MET A 1 -6.44 -2.03 13.33
CA MET A 1 -5.04 -2.34 12.98
C MET A 1 -4.09 -2.45 14.19
N LEU A 2 -3.95 -1.47 15.10
CA LEU A 2 -2.88 -1.49 16.14
C LEU A 2 -3.24 -2.08 17.52
N MET A 3 -4.37 -2.76 17.69
CA MET A 3 -4.86 -3.18 19.01
C MET A 3 -3.92 -4.16 19.75
N LYS A 4 -3.29 -5.11 19.04
CA LYS A 4 -2.39 -6.12 19.65
C LYS A 4 -0.99 -5.59 19.97
N ARG A 5 -0.59 -4.47 19.36
CA ARG A 5 0.82 -4.02 19.35
C ARG A 5 0.97 -2.58 19.86
N PRO A 6 0.77 -2.35 21.17
CA PRO A 6 0.86 -1.00 21.75
C PRO A 6 2.26 -0.37 21.59
N ALA A 7 3.33 -1.17 21.52
CA ALA A 7 4.68 -0.68 21.28
C ALA A 7 4.83 -0.01 19.90
N ILE A 8 4.22 -0.59 18.84
CA ILE A 8 4.20 0.02 17.50
C ILE A 8 3.47 1.36 17.57
N ARG A 9 2.28 1.38 18.18
CA ARG A 9 1.52 2.63 18.36
C ARG A 9 2.33 3.70 19.10
N ALA A 10 3.03 3.32 20.17
CA ALA A 10 3.86 4.25 20.94
C ALA A 10 5.01 4.83 20.08
N GLU A 11 5.65 4.01 19.25
CA GLU A 11 6.70 4.48 18.34
C GLU A 11 6.16 5.41 17.26
N LEU A 12 4.99 5.12 16.68
CA LEU A 12 4.33 6.02 15.74
C LEU A 12 4.00 7.38 16.37
N VAL A 13 3.49 7.38 17.61
CA VAL A 13 3.24 8.62 18.38
C VAL A 13 4.53 9.38 18.63
N LYS A 14 5.60 8.68 19.03
CA LYS A 14 6.93 9.28 19.27
C LYS A 14 7.52 9.93 18.01
N ARG A 15 7.31 9.31 16.84
CA ARG A 15 7.72 9.85 15.53
C ARG A 15 6.81 10.97 15.01
N LYS A 16 5.74 11.28 15.76
CA LYS A 16 4.70 12.21 15.34
C LYS A 16 4.12 11.80 13.98
N SER A 17 3.96 10.49 13.77
CA SER A 17 3.32 9.96 12.56
C SER A 17 1.88 10.48 12.50
N ARG A 18 1.42 10.79 11.29
CA ARG A 18 0.10 11.39 11.05
C ARG A 18 -0.58 10.68 9.88
N VAL A 19 -1.89 10.51 9.98
CA VAL A 19 -2.75 10.12 8.86
C VAL A 19 -3.51 11.36 8.44
N LEU A 20 -3.37 11.74 7.17
CA LEU A 20 -4.06 12.86 6.54
C LEU A 20 -5.16 12.28 5.65
N VAL A 21 -6.36 12.86 5.74
CA VAL A 21 -7.46 12.51 4.84
C VAL A 21 -7.65 13.69 3.91
N MET A 22 -7.46 13.45 2.61
CA MET A 22 -7.70 14.44 1.56
C MET A 22 -9.18 14.41 1.16
N ALA A 23 -9.78 15.56 0.92
CA ALA A 23 -11.08 15.61 0.27
C ALA A 23 -11.01 15.03 -1.16
N GLU A 24 -12.16 14.69 -1.75
CA GLU A 24 -12.24 14.20 -3.13
C GLU A 24 -11.59 15.20 -4.12
N THR A 25 -11.69 16.48 -3.81
CA THR A 25 -11.16 17.58 -4.62
C THR A 25 -9.70 17.96 -4.32
N GLU A 26 -9.11 17.41 -3.25
CA GLU A 26 -7.72 17.64 -2.85
C GLU A 26 -6.82 16.53 -3.33
N MET A 27 -5.56 16.82 -3.61
CA MET A 27 -4.55 15.86 -4.06
C MET A 27 -3.28 15.94 -3.20
N GLU A 28 -2.34 15.03 -3.45
CA GLU A 28 -1.12 14.92 -2.65
C GLU A 28 -0.34 16.24 -2.51
N THR A 29 -0.28 17.05 -3.57
CA THR A 29 0.43 18.34 -3.56
C THR A 29 -0.41 19.50 -3.00
N ASP A 30 -1.68 19.27 -2.65
CA ASP A 30 -2.50 20.24 -1.90
C ASP A 30 -2.24 20.15 -0.39
N LEU A 31 -1.73 19.00 0.08
CA LEU A 31 -1.28 18.84 1.46
C LEU A 31 -0.05 19.73 1.73
N PRO A 32 -0.04 20.54 2.82
CA PRO A 32 1.08 21.42 3.14
C PRO A 32 2.43 20.72 3.21
N GLU A 33 2.48 19.49 3.73
CA GLU A 33 3.67 18.65 3.86
C GLU A 33 4.30 18.25 2.52
N ARG A 34 3.55 18.34 1.42
CA ARG A 34 3.89 17.76 0.11
C ARG A 34 3.77 18.75 -1.05
N ARG A 35 3.45 20.02 -0.75
CA ARG A 35 3.21 21.08 -1.74
C ARG A 35 4.36 21.35 -2.70
N ASP A 36 5.59 21.11 -2.23
CA ASP A 36 6.82 21.38 -2.98
C ASP A 36 7.42 20.13 -3.62
N TRP A 37 6.72 18.99 -3.57
CA TRP A 37 7.17 17.75 -4.19
C TRP A 37 7.46 17.94 -5.67
N LYS A 38 8.55 17.33 -6.12
CA LYS A 38 9.00 17.38 -7.50
C LYS A 38 8.74 16.07 -8.20
N LYS A 39 8.27 16.15 -9.45
CA LYS A 39 8.26 14.98 -10.33
C LYS A 39 9.70 14.48 -10.52
N PRO A 40 9.92 13.18 -10.75
CA PRO A 40 11.24 12.65 -10.99
C PRO A 40 11.88 13.31 -12.22
N GLN A 41 13.18 13.56 -12.14
CA GLN A 41 13.99 13.98 -13.28
C GLN A 41 14.26 12.80 -14.22
N ARG A 42 14.62 13.05 -15.47
CA ARG A 42 14.91 12.00 -16.47
C ARG A 42 15.97 10.99 -16.01
N ASN A 43 16.91 11.41 -15.16
CA ASN A 43 17.98 10.58 -14.61
C ASN A 43 17.64 9.95 -13.24
N ASP A 44 16.44 10.15 -12.71
CA ASP A 44 16.01 9.57 -11.44
C ASP A 44 16.00 8.04 -11.55
N THR A 45 16.68 7.36 -10.63
CA THR A 45 16.86 5.90 -10.65
C THR A 45 15.55 5.14 -10.40
N ARG A 46 14.53 5.81 -9.84
CA ARG A 46 13.23 5.21 -9.55
C ARG A 46 12.35 5.02 -10.79
N LEU A 47 12.65 5.73 -11.89
CA LEU A 47 11.92 5.56 -13.14
C LEU A 47 12.18 4.18 -13.73
N THR A 48 11.09 3.50 -14.12
CA THR A 48 11.15 2.28 -14.92
C THR A 48 11.83 2.56 -16.27
N PRO A 49 12.39 1.54 -16.95
CA PRO A 49 12.94 1.71 -18.29
C PRO A 49 11.94 2.35 -19.27
N ALA A 50 10.67 1.93 -19.22
CA ALA A 50 9.61 2.45 -20.07
C ALA A 50 9.28 3.93 -19.76
N GLU A 51 9.16 4.32 -18.48
CA GLU A 51 8.94 5.73 -18.11
C GLU A 51 10.12 6.61 -18.54
N ARG A 52 11.35 6.11 -18.45
CA ARG A 52 12.55 6.84 -18.85
C ARG A 52 12.63 7.02 -20.38
N GLU A 53 12.33 5.98 -21.14
CA GLU A 53 12.29 6.04 -22.60
C GLU A 53 11.21 7.01 -23.10
N ASN A 54 10.06 7.05 -22.42
CA ASN A 54 8.93 7.88 -22.78
C ASN A 54 8.94 9.27 -22.13
N TYR A 55 9.97 9.62 -21.35
CA TYR A 55 9.98 10.80 -20.49
C TYR A 55 9.66 12.10 -21.25
N ASP A 56 10.33 12.34 -22.38
CA ASP A 56 10.21 13.57 -23.17
C ASP A 56 9.15 13.48 -24.29
N LYS A 57 8.44 12.36 -24.41
CA LYS A 57 7.38 12.19 -25.42
C LYS A 57 6.12 12.96 -25.01
N VAL A 58 5.19 13.15 -25.96
CA VAL A 58 3.86 13.71 -25.68
C VAL A 58 3.18 12.86 -24.60
N ASN A 59 2.65 13.49 -23.55
CA ASN A 59 2.10 12.86 -22.34
C ASN A 59 3.13 12.10 -21.48
N GLY A 60 4.43 12.23 -21.75
CA GLY A 60 5.51 11.75 -20.88
C GLY A 60 5.66 12.61 -19.62
N ILE A 61 6.34 12.08 -18.59
CA ILE A 61 6.57 12.76 -17.30
C ILE A 61 7.24 14.12 -17.49
N GLY A 62 8.11 14.25 -18.51
CA GLY A 62 8.77 15.49 -18.89
C GLY A 62 7.80 16.63 -19.20
N SER A 63 6.65 16.30 -19.80
CA SER A 63 5.61 17.26 -20.20
C SER A 63 4.65 17.66 -19.07
N MET A 64 4.68 16.97 -17.93
CA MET A 64 3.80 17.24 -16.78
C MET A 64 4.42 18.29 -15.86
N SER A 65 3.57 19.13 -15.24
CA SER A 65 3.95 19.82 -14.01
C SER A 65 4.12 18.84 -12.84
N ASP A 66 4.79 19.26 -11.77
CA ASP A 66 4.91 18.49 -10.53
C ASP A 66 3.54 18.04 -10.01
N LYS A 67 2.57 18.98 -9.96
CA LYS A 67 1.20 18.72 -9.52
C LYS A 67 0.49 17.71 -10.41
N GLN A 68 0.56 17.86 -11.73
CA GLN A 68 -0.07 16.90 -12.66
C GLN A 68 0.49 15.48 -12.48
N TYR A 69 1.81 15.34 -12.33
CA TYR A 69 2.44 14.05 -12.10
C TYR A 69 1.92 13.36 -10.83
N TRP A 70 1.92 14.08 -9.70
CA TRP A 70 1.46 13.51 -8.42
C TRP A 70 -0.04 13.24 -8.39
N ASN A 71 -0.85 14.15 -8.94
CA ASN A 71 -2.31 13.99 -9.00
C ASN A 71 -2.74 12.77 -9.82
N GLN A 72 -2.02 12.45 -10.91
CA GLN A 72 -2.29 11.24 -11.68
C GLN A 72 -1.84 9.98 -10.93
N ARG A 73 -0.74 10.08 -10.19
CA ARG A 73 -0.06 8.92 -9.61
C ARG A 73 -0.79 8.34 -8.41
N ALA A 74 -1.24 9.17 -7.47
CA ALA A 74 -1.60 8.70 -6.14
C ALA A 74 -2.88 9.34 -5.59
N ARG A 75 -3.67 8.53 -4.87
CA ARG A 75 -4.76 8.97 -3.96
C ARG A 75 -4.52 8.53 -2.51
N GLY A 76 -3.27 8.18 -2.22
CA GLY A 76 -2.77 7.75 -0.93
C GLY A 76 -1.26 7.58 -1.02
N MET A 77 -0.57 7.74 0.10
CA MET A 77 0.88 7.58 0.17
C MET A 77 1.33 7.28 1.58
N GLY A 78 2.13 6.24 1.73
CA GLY A 78 2.77 5.83 2.97
C GLY A 78 3.92 6.75 3.39
N GLY A 79 4.64 6.31 4.42
CA GLY A 79 5.72 7.05 5.07
C GLY A 79 5.37 7.47 6.48
N ASN A 80 6.12 8.43 7.06
CA ASN A 80 5.82 8.92 8.41
C ASN A 80 4.55 9.76 8.46
N VAL A 81 4.28 10.50 7.38
CA VAL A 81 2.98 11.12 7.12
C VAL A 81 2.32 10.23 6.09
N VAL A 82 1.20 9.63 6.47
CA VAL A 82 0.36 8.79 5.63
C VAL A 82 -0.77 9.66 5.08
N SER A 83 -1.17 9.44 3.84
CA SER A 83 -2.40 10.01 3.28
C SER A 83 -3.30 8.92 2.72
N CYS A 84 -4.58 9.21 2.73
CA CYS A 84 -5.58 8.58 1.86
C CYS A 84 -6.61 9.64 1.47
N ALA A 85 -7.40 9.33 0.46
CA ALA A 85 -8.49 10.19 0.03
C ALA A 85 -9.83 9.75 0.63
N GLU A 86 -10.70 10.70 0.97
CA GLU A 86 -12.00 10.43 1.58
C GLU A 86 -12.89 9.57 0.69
N GLU A 87 -12.78 9.71 -0.64
CA GLU A 87 -13.57 8.93 -1.57
C GLU A 87 -13.23 7.42 -1.51
N ASN A 88 -11.99 7.08 -1.11
CA ASN A 88 -11.60 5.71 -0.85
C ASN A 88 -12.14 5.23 0.50
N LEU A 89 -12.10 6.06 1.54
CA LEU A 89 -12.65 5.68 2.85
C LEU A 89 -14.17 5.48 2.81
N LEU A 90 -14.86 6.24 1.96
CA LEU A 90 -16.32 6.26 1.87
C LEU A 90 -16.87 5.44 0.70
N GLY A 91 -16.02 4.91 -0.17
CA GLY A 91 -16.45 4.01 -1.25
C GLY A 91 -17.15 4.70 -2.41
N TYR A 92 -16.65 5.83 -2.90
CA TYR A 92 -17.29 6.51 -4.04
C TYR A 92 -17.02 5.72 -5.32
N ALA A 93 -18.11 5.26 -5.95
CA ALA A 93 -18.05 4.49 -7.18
C ALA A 93 -17.38 5.28 -8.33
N GLY A 94 -16.59 4.59 -9.15
CA GLY A 94 -15.91 5.17 -10.31
C GLY A 94 -14.61 5.93 -10.00
N THR A 95 -14.17 5.93 -8.74
CA THR A 95 -12.89 6.52 -8.33
C THR A 95 -11.74 5.51 -8.46
N LYS A 96 -10.49 6.01 -8.51
CA LYS A 96 -9.30 5.22 -8.90
C LYS A 96 -9.10 3.92 -8.10
N TYR A 97 -9.43 3.95 -6.82
CA TYR A 97 -9.23 2.85 -5.88
C TYR A 97 -10.56 2.29 -5.37
N TYR A 98 -11.62 2.43 -6.15
CA TYR A 98 -12.91 1.85 -5.80
C TYR A 98 -12.83 0.32 -5.87
N GLY A 99 -12.89 -0.34 -4.71
CA GLY A 99 -12.84 -1.79 -4.56
C GLY A 99 -11.82 -2.29 -3.55
N GLU A 100 -10.87 -1.43 -3.18
CA GLU A 100 -9.83 -1.72 -2.20
C GLU A 100 -9.69 -0.58 -1.18
N ASN A 101 -9.16 -0.84 0.01
CA ASN A 101 -8.91 0.19 1.01
C ASN A 101 -7.45 0.64 0.97
N ILE A 102 -7.16 1.77 0.32
CA ILE A 102 -5.80 2.27 0.19
C ILE A 102 -5.22 2.74 1.53
N LEU A 103 -6.05 3.19 2.47
CA LEU A 103 -5.54 3.54 3.80
C LEU A 103 -4.94 2.32 4.50
N VAL A 104 -5.54 1.13 4.32
CA VAL A 104 -4.99 -0.12 4.89
C VAL A 104 -3.60 -0.39 4.33
N HIS A 105 -3.42 -0.25 3.01
CA HIS A 105 -2.12 -0.36 2.36
C HIS A 105 -1.12 0.66 2.93
N GLU A 106 -1.43 1.95 2.83
CA GLU A 106 -0.47 3.01 3.12
C GLU A 106 -0.13 3.11 4.61
N PHE A 107 -1.11 2.84 5.49
CA PHE A 107 -0.85 2.79 6.92
C PHE A 107 -0.03 1.56 7.31
N SER A 108 -0.15 0.45 6.58
CA SER A 108 0.69 -0.73 6.83
C SER A 108 2.18 -0.45 6.58
N HIS A 109 2.54 0.37 5.57
CA HIS A 109 3.91 0.84 5.35
C HIS A 109 4.45 1.59 6.59
N ASN A 110 3.60 2.44 7.19
CA ASN A 110 3.95 3.17 8.41
C ASN A 110 4.14 2.23 9.62
N ILE A 111 3.28 1.21 9.75
CA ILE A 111 3.41 0.14 10.77
C ILE A 111 4.73 -0.63 10.59
N MET A 112 5.06 -1.05 9.36
CA MET A 112 6.31 -1.74 9.06
C MET A 112 7.53 -0.90 9.41
N SER A 113 7.50 0.40 9.09
CA SER A 113 8.57 1.32 9.47
C SER A 113 8.79 1.40 10.98
N ALA A 114 7.72 1.32 11.79
CA ALA A 114 7.86 1.29 13.24
C ALA A 114 8.43 -0.05 13.76
N LEU A 115 8.08 -1.18 13.12
CA LEU A 115 8.64 -2.50 13.44
C LEU A 115 10.17 -2.52 13.35
N ALA A 116 10.74 -1.83 12.35
CA ALA A 116 12.19 -1.69 12.20
C ALA A 116 12.91 -1.05 13.42
N THR A 117 12.17 -0.57 14.42
CA THR A 117 12.72 -0.03 15.68
C THR A 117 12.23 -0.76 16.91
N VAL A 118 10.95 -1.12 16.98
CA VAL A 118 10.39 -1.74 18.21
C VAL A 118 10.42 -3.25 18.20
N ASP A 119 10.61 -3.87 17.04
CA ASP A 119 10.65 -5.33 16.88
C ASP A 119 11.43 -5.70 15.62
N THR A 120 12.76 -5.54 15.70
CA THR A 120 13.67 -5.82 14.58
C THR A 120 13.67 -7.29 14.19
N ALA A 121 13.36 -8.21 15.11
CA ALA A 121 13.27 -9.64 14.81
C ALA A 121 12.10 -9.90 13.85
N LEU A 122 10.92 -9.38 14.17
CA LEU A 122 9.75 -9.52 13.29
C LEU A 122 9.93 -8.78 11.95
N TYR A 123 10.63 -7.64 11.95
CA TYR A 123 10.99 -6.97 10.70
C TYR A 123 11.86 -7.87 9.80
N VAL A 124 12.86 -8.56 10.36
CA VAL A 124 13.69 -9.52 9.62
C VAL A 124 12.87 -10.73 9.15
N GLU A 125 11.90 -11.20 9.93
CA GLU A 125 10.99 -12.27 9.48
C GLU A 125 10.21 -11.86 8.22
N ILE A 126 9.77 -10.59 8.11
CA ILE A 126 9.11 -10.07 6.90
C ILE A 126 10.07 -10.12 5.69
N GLU A 127 11.32 -9.70 5.86
CA GLU A 127 12.33 -9.75 4.80
C GLU A 127 12.60 -11.18 4.34
N GLN A 128 12.71 -12.13 5.28
CA GLN A 128 12.91 -13.54 4.98
C GLN A 128 11.71 -14.17 4.26
N ALA A 129 10.49 -13.84 4.68
CA ALA A 129 9.27 -14.31 4.03
C ALA A 129 9.17 -13.78 2.58
N TYR A 130 9.48 -12.50 2.37
CA TYR A 130 9.52 -11.89 1.04
C TYR A 130 10.53 -12.60 0.12
N GLU A 131 11.78 -12.79 0.57
CA GLU A 131 12.80 -13.45 -0.24
C GLU A 131 12.43 -14.92 -0.54
N ALA A 132 11.81 -15.61 0.42
CA ALA A 132 11.31 -16.96 0.21
C ALA A 132 10.18 -17.00 -0.83
N ALA A 133 9.20 -16.09 -0.74
CA ALA A 133 8.11 -15.97 -1.71
C ALA A 133 8.64 -15.68 -3.12
N LYS A 134 9.58 -14.74 -3.23
CA LYS A 134 10.25 -14.38 -4.49
C LYS A 134 11.01 -15.55 -5.09
N SER A 135 11.76 -16.31 -4.28
CA SER A 135 12.50 -17.50 -4.74
C SER A 135 11.59 -18.61 -5.28
N LYS A 136 10.35 -18.69 -4.77
CA LYS A 136 9.32 -19.64 -5.23
C LYS A 136 8.53 -19.13 -6.44
N GLY A 137 8.79 -17.90 -6.91
CA GLY A 137 8.05 -17.28 -7.99
C GLY A 137 6.61 -16.92 -7.63
N MET A 138 6.31 -16.74 -6.34
CA MET A 138 5.00 -16.33 -5.86
C MET A 138 4.67 -14.89 -6.29
N TYR A 139 3.37 -14.57 -6.36
CA TYR A 139 2.86 -13.24 -6.72
C TYR A 139 3.41 -12.75 -8.08
N LYS A 140 3.55 -13.67 -9.04
CA LYS A 140 4.15 -13.36 -10.34
C LYS A 140 3.34 -12.28 -11.06
N ASN A 141 4.04 -11.26 -11.58
CA ASN A 141 3.47 -10.09 -12.24
C ASN A 141 2.56 -9.22 -11.36
N GLN A 142 2.52 -9.45 -10.05
CA GLN A 142 1.75 -8.64 -9.11
C GLN A 142 2.60 -7.54 -8.50
N TYR A 143 1.94 -6.44 -8.15
CA TYR A 143 2.59 -5.32 -7.48
C TYR A 143 3.23 -5.74 -6.15
N ALA A 144 2.59 -6.67 -5.43
CA ALA A 144 3.05 -7.23 -4.17
C ALA A 144 4.50 -7.74 -4.19
N ILE A 145 5.00 -8.30 -5.31
CA ILE A 145 6.36 -8.88 -5.32
C ILE A 145 7.47 -7.86 -5.64
N ASN A 146 7.10 -6.63 -5.98
CA ASN A 146 8.06 -5.62 -6.42
C ASN A 146 9.07 -5.24 -5.32
N THR A 147 8.59 -5.12 -4.07
CA THR A 147 9.46 -4.83 -2.92
C THR A 147 8.92 -5.53 -1.66
N VAL A 148 9.78 -5.70 -0.65
CA VAL A 148 9.36 -6.22 0.67
C VAL A 148 8.26 -5.38 1.32
N ALA A 149 8.25 -4.06 1.06
CA ALA A 149 7.23 -3.16 1.60
C ALA A 149 5.87 -3.40 0.92
N GLU A 150 5.84 -3.57 -0.40
CA GLU A 150 4.60 -3.87 -1.13
C GLU A 150 4.08 -5.26 -0.80
N TYR A 151 4.97 -6.24 -0.64
CA TYR A 151 4.62 -7.57 -0.18
C TYR A 151 3.89 -7.54 1.16
N TRP A 152 4.40 -6.75 2.10
CA TRP A 152 3.77 -6.51 3.38
C TRP A 152 2.42 -5.78 3.26
N ALA A 153 2.35 -4.75 2.41
CA ALA A 153 1.17 -3.88 2.32
C ALA A 153 -0.01 -4.53 1.61
N GLU A 154 0.23 -5.18 0.47
CA GLU A 154 -0.77 -5.96 -0.27
C GLU A 154 -1.25 -7.15 0.57
N GLY A 155 -0.32 -7.84 1.25
CA GLY A 155 -0.61 -8.87 2.24
C GLY A 155 -1.51 -8.39 3.36
N THR A 156 -1.25 -7.19 3.89
CA THR A 156 -2.08 -6.56 4.92
C THR A 156 -3.49 -6.28 4.41
N GLN A 157 -3.66 -5.82 3.16
CA GLN A 157 -4.99 -5.61 2.60
C GLN A 157 -5.76 -6.93 2.44
N TRP A 158 -5.12 -8.00 1.94
CA TRP A 158 -5.77 -9.33 1.87
C TRP A 158 -6.13 -9.87 3.26
N TRP A 159 -5.29 -9.62 4.27
CA TRP A 159 -5.60 -9.97 5.67
C TRP A 159 -6.88 -9.31 6.19
N PHE A 160 -7.18 -8.08 5.75
CA PHE A 160 -8.39 -7.36 6.15
C PHE A 160 -9.57 -7.51 5.19
N TRP A 161 -9.42 -8.34 4.15
CA TRP A 161 -10.42 -8.51 3.10
C TRP A 161 -10.73 -7.21 2.34
N SER A 162 -9.69 -6.41 2.12
CA SER A 162 -9.79 -5.02 1.63
C SER A 162 -8.93 -4.77 0.38
N ASN A 163 -8.51 -5.82 -0.32
CA ASN A 163 -7.70 -5.69 -1.53
C ASN A 163 -8.46 -6.10 -2.78
N ASP A 164 -7.94 -5.73 -3.95
CA ASP A 164 -8.30 -6.40 -5.19
C ASP A 164 -7.82 -7.86 -5.18
N ALA A 165 -8.54 -8.74 -5.87
CA ALA A 165 -8.14 -10.13 -6.04
C ALA A 165 -6.81 -10.21 -6.81
N PHE A 166 -5.86 -10.98 -6.28
CA PHE A 166 -4.82 -11.55 -7.14
C PHE A 166 -5.39 -12.81 -7.80
N ASP A 167 -5.39 -12.84 -9.13
CA ASP A 167 -5.75 -14.03 -9.91
C ASP A 167 -4.78 -14.20 -11.09
N ASP A 168 -4.15 -15.36 -11.20
CA ASP A 168 -3.29 -15.74 -12.34
C ASP A 168 -3.80 -16.96 -13.12
N GLY A 169 -5.05 -17.37 -12.87
CA GLY A 169 -5.69 -18.55 -13.44
C GLY A 169 -5.32 -19.87 -12.74
N GLN A 170 -4.34 -19.88 -11.85
CA GLN A 170 -3.99 -21.03 -11.00
C GLN A 170 -4.22 -20.75 -9.52
N VAL A 171 -3.97 -19.51 -9.12
CA VAL A 171 -4.08 -19.01 -7.75
C VAL A 171 -5.08 -17.87 -7.74
N HIS A 172 -5.94 -17.87 -6.73
CA HIS A 172 -6.83 -16.77 -6.42
C HIS A 172 -6.63 -16.37 -4.96
N ILE A 173 -6.34 -15.09 -4.69
CA ILE A 173 -6.24 -14.52 -3.34
C ILE A 173 -7.13 -13.30 -3.24
N GLN A 174 -8.16 -13.39 -2.41
CA GLN A 174 -9.08 -12.28 -2.14
C GLN A 174 -9.41 -12.18 -0.65
N SER A 175 -9.30 -13.29 0.07
CA SER A 175 -9.64 -13.40 1.48
C SER A 175 -8.43 -13.74 2.37
N PRO A 176 -8.55 -13.59 3.69
CA PRO A 176 -7.53 -14.03 4.63
C PRO A 176 -7.29 -15.55 4.59
N ASP A 177 -8.31 -16.35 4.26
CA ASP A 177 -8.18 -17.81 4.15
C ASP A 177 -7.39 -18.18 2.89
N ASP A 178 -7.60 -17.48 1.77
CA ASP A 178 -6.80 -17.66 0.56
C ASP A 178 -5.34 -17.29 0.83
N LEU A 179 -5.11 -16.15 1.51
CA LEU A 179 -3.77 -15.71 1.90
C LEU A 179 -3.09 -16.76 2.78
N LYS A 180 -3.81 -17.32 3.76
CA LYS A 180 -3.28 -18.39 4.63
C LYS A 180 -2.87 -19.62 3.85
N MET A 181 -3.66 -20.01 2.86
CA MET A 181 -3.39 -21.18 2.02
C MET A 181 -2.20 -20.94 1.09
N TYR A 182 -2.12 -19.74 0.50
CA TYR A 182 -1.09 -19.40 -0.48
C TYR A 182 0.26 -19.02 0.15
N ASP A 183 0.24 -18.11 1.11
CA ASP A 183 1.41 -17.62 1.83
C ASP A 183 1.21 -17.71 3.36
N PRO A 184 1.30 -18.94 3.92
CA PRO A 184 1.16 -19.14 5.36
C PRO A 184 2.24 -18.42 6.17
N ALA A 185 3.42 -18.14 5.59
CA ALA A 185 4.48 -17.42 6.27
C ALA A 185 4.07 -15.96 6.50
N LEU A 186 3.61 -15.27 5.45
CA LEU A 186 3.09 -13.92 5.57
C LEU A 186 1.87 -13.87 6.50
N TYR A 187 0.94 -14.81 6.36
CA TYR A 187 -0.23 -14.89 7.22
C TYR A 187 0.14 -14.96 8.70
N HIS A 188 1.10 -15.81 9.08
CA HIS A 188 1.54 -15.93 10.47
C HIS A 188 2.22 -14.67 10.99
N ILE A 189 2.99 -13.97 10.16
CA ILE A 189 3.59 -12.69 10.54
C ILE A 189 2.49 -11.65 10.78
N LEU A 190 1.49 -11.56 9.89
CA LEU A 190 0.36 -10.64 10.02
C LEU A 190 -0.49 -10.93 11.27
N GLU A 191 -0.65 -12.22 11.62
CA GLU A 191 -1.36 -12.66 12.83
C GLU A 191 -0.72 -12.16 14.13
N GLN A 192 0.61 -11.99 14.14
CA GLN A 192 1.35 -11.41 15.26
C GLN A 192 1.13 -9.89 15.42
N ILE A 193 0.57 -9.21 14.40
CA ILE A 193 0.37 -7.76 14.38
C ILE A 193 -1.10 -7.40 14.53
N TYR A 194 -1.97 -8.03 13.76
CA TYR A 194 -3.35 -7.62 13.59
C TYR A 194 -4.33 -8.46 14.42
N TYR A 195 -5.36 -7.78 14.95
CA TYR A 195 -6.48 -8.43 15.62
C TYR A 195 -7.63 -8.61 14.63
N GLY A 196 -8.01 -9.87 14.38
CA GLY A 196 -9.08 -10.21 13.45
C GLY A 196 -8.80 -9.77 12.01
N HIS A 197 -9.76 -10.05 11.13
CA HIS A 197 -9.68 -9.78 9.69
C HIS A 197 -10.62 -8.67 9.23
N HIS A 198 -11.27 -7.95 10.15
CA HIS A 198 -12.28 -6.96 9.80
C HIS A 198 -11.99 -5.63 10.49
N ILE A 199 -11.87 -4.59 9.69
CA ILE A 199 -11.92 -3.20 10.15
C ILE A 199 -13.37 -2.74 10.05
N THR A 200 -14.03 -2.48 11.18
CA THR A 200 -15.48 -2.21 11.23
C THR A 200 -15.97 -1.07 10.33
N ALA A 201 -15.11 -0.10 10.05
CA ALA A 201 -15.43 1.05 9.21
C ALA A 201 -15.05 0.84 7.73
N ASP A 202 -14.51 -0.32 7.37
CA ASP A 202 -14.10 -0.61 6.00
C ASP A 202 -15.29 -0.95 5.11
N VAL A 203 -15.57 -0.06 4.17
CA VAL A 203 -16.70 -0.16 3.25
C VAL A 203 -16.51 -1.27 2.20
N TYR A 204 -15.30 -1.80 2.03
CA TYR A 204 -14.99 -2.81 1.02
C TYR A 204 -14.96 -4.25 1.58
N TYR A 205 -15.05 -4.41 2.90
CA TYR A 205 -14.95 -5.70 3.56
C TYR A 205 -15.90 -6.74 2.93
N GLN A 206 -15.33 -7.82 2.40
CA GLN A 206 -16.04 -8.94 1.74
C GLN A 206 -16.86 -8.58 0.49
N LEU A 207 -16.75 -7.36 -0.05
CA LEU A 207 -17.51 -6.99 -1.25
C LEU A 207 -16.91 -7.56 -2.54
N ASN A 208 -15.59 -7.79 -2.57
CA ASN A 208 -14.86 -8.36 -3.71
C ASN A 208 -15.16 -7.61 -5.03
N ILE A 209 -15.14 -6.28 -4.97
CA ILE A 209 -15.36 -5.43 -6.14
C ILE A 209 -14.06 -5.40 -6.93
N HIS A 210 -14.10 -5.77 -8.21
CA HIS A 210 -12.95 -5.60 -9.09
C HIS A 210 -12.74 -4.12 -9.41
N SER A 211 -11.62 -3.55 -8.96
CA SER A 211 -11.19 -2.23 -9.39
C SER A 211 -11.02 -2.18 -10.91
N THR A 212 -11.40 -1.05 -11.53
CA THR A 212 -11.27 -0.84 -12.98
C THR A 212 -9.87 -0.35 -13.40
N ARG A 213 -8.85 -0.61 -12.57
CA ARG A 213 -7.46 -0.15 -12.76
C ARG A 213 -6.84 -0.62 -14.07
#